data_AF-A0A0D2MEN6-F1
#
_entry.id   AF-A0A0D2MEN6-F1
#
_cell.length_a   1.000
_cell.length_b   1.000
_cell.length_c   1.000
_cell.angle_alpha   90.00
_cell.angle_beta   90.00
_cell.angle_gamma   90.00
#
_symmetry.space_group_name_H-M   'P 1'
#
loop_
_entity.id
_entity.type
_entity.pdbx_description
1 polymer ?
#
loop_
_entity_poly.entity_id
_entity_poly.type
_entity_poly.pdbx_seq_one_letter_code
_entity_poly.pdbx_strand_id
1 'polypeptide(L)'
;MNPDALNSTTATLEASAAPPPYSPTGLSMTSPSNTPGVRWELSPEGYTPYVPEKFTLPPTTDSPSTRWDGGAAFPDTSARQPATHVFHNSVASPSMHTGDSRIVAPPPRHNLPPIPGSAHSRSSSDAHTSAPINPAPLPRAGRRKVANETVSAISLGGYVWSGGKVELTDSVQAMLGGLRVYGADAHIPPPMKVHTTRGQTIMEVVDLTALDAVRRVSANAGQAPRIGLLISASPHGPPGSFREGDAGQEASVLRASTLSLALAAPPAHGFYDAVAGPYHTHALVHVPGVTVFRDEAGGWTAPLTVDVVACAAVHARDARAIGAAAAEPRINCTTAARLFRVLAAFARHGARTLVLPAFGAGASGNDPAAVARVYAGLLRVRGAPFEGVFERVVFAVPGAHGRVFGPAFWE
;
A
#
# COMPACT_ATOMS: atom_id res chain seq x y z
N MET A 1 23.73 82.87 -38.64
CA MET A 1 23.01 82.89 -39.93
C MET A 1 21.51 82.88 -39.63
N ASN A 2 20.70 83.38 -40.57
CA ASN A 2 19.24 83.48 -40.51
C ASN A 2 18.66 82.57 -41.63
N PRO A 3 17.36 82.21 -41.70
CA PRO A 3 16.24 82.46 -40.78
C PRO A 3 15.40 81.20 -40.42
N ASP A 4 14.27 81.39 -39.74
CA ASP A 4 13.17 80.43 -39.54
C ASP A 4 12.35 80.14 -40.82
N ALA A 5 11.63 79.00 -40.88
CA ALA A 5 10.25 78.90 -41.44
C ALA A 5 9.54 77.53 -41.24
N LEU A 6 8.51 77.56 -40.38
CA LEU A 6 7.28 76.74 -40.27
C LEU A 6 6.82 75.73 -41.36
N ASN A 7 6.25 74.61 -40.85
CA ASN A 7 4.88 74.05 -41.08
C ASN A 7 4.61 72.77 -41.90
N SER A 8 3.80 71.89 -41.28
CA SER A 8 2.74 70.97 -41.82
C SER A 8 3.07 70.01 -42.99
N THR A 9 2.69 68.72 -42.99
CA THR A 9 1.51 68.06 -42.38
C THR A 9 1.82 66.56 -42.14
N THR A 10 1.26 65.95 -41.09
CA THR A 10 1.38 64.49 -40.83
C THR A 10 0.04 63.78 -41.02
N ALA A 11 0.07 62.54 -41.52
CA ALA A 11 -1.11 61.78 -41.94
C ALA A 11 -1.82 60.98 -40.83
N THR A 12 -3.04 60.55 -41.17
CA THR A 12 -4.08 59.88 -40.37
C THR A 12 -3.66 58.56 -39.70
N LEU A 13 -4.28 58.26 -38.56
CA LEU A 13 -4.39 56.92 -37.96
C LEU A 13 -5.85 56.66 -37.56
N GLU A 14 -6.37 55.46 -37.83
CA GLU A 14 -7.76 55.08 -37.53
C GLU A 14 -7.89 54.32 -36.19
N ALA A 15 -8.88 54.71 -35.37
CA ALA A 15 -9.42 53.88 -34.29
C ALA A 15 -10.82 54.39 -33.87
N SER A 16 -11.81 53.49 -33.79
CA SER A 16 -13.23 53.78 -33.46
C SER A 16 -13.95 52.45 -33.18
N ALA A 17 -14.83 52.25 -32.20
CA ALA A 17 -15.27 53.07 -31.05
C ALA A 17 -15.72 52.13 -29.89
N ALA A 18 -16.17 52.69 -28.76
CA ALA A 18 -16.68 51.94 -27.60
C ALA A 18 -18.03 52.51 -27.07
N PRO A 19 -18.96 51.68 -26.54
CA PRO A 19 -20.25 52.12 -25.99
C PRO A 19 -20.29 52.25 -24.44
N PRO A 20 -21.23 53.04 -23.86
CA PRO A 20 -21.36 53.33 -22.42
C PRO A 20 -22.46 52.49 -21.68
N PRO A 21 -22.68 52.65 -20.33
CA PRO A 21 -23.25 51.62 -19.45
C PRO A 21 -24.67 51.89 -18.88
N TYR A 22 -25.27 50.92 -18.13
CA TYR A 22 -26.50 51.10 -17.35
C TYR A 22 -26.66 50.19 -16.10
N SER A 23 -27.31 50.71 -15.04
CA SER A 23 -27.85 50.06 -13.81
C SER A 23 -28.43 51.14 -12.85
N PRO A 24 -29.21 50.86 -11.77
CA PRO A 24 -30.00 49.66 -11.40
C PRO A 24 -31.46 49.97 -10.90
N THR A 25 -32.32 48.94 -10.75
CA THR A 25 -33.58 48.87 -9.91
C THR A 25 -34.25 47.48 -10.03
N GLY A 26 -35.19 47.00 -9.20
CA GLY A 26 -35.65 47.41 -7.85
C GLY A 26 -37.12 47.01 -7.51
N LEU A 27 -37.35 46.30 -6.38
CA LEU A 27 -38.67 45.90 -5.76
C LEU A 27 -39.56 44.91 -6.58
N SER A 28 -40.42 44.03 -6.03
CA SER A 28 -40.72 43.58 -4.64
C SER A 28 -41.22 42.10 -4.63
N MET A 29 -41.61 41.56 -3.46
CA MET A 29 -41.88 40.13 -3.17
C MET A 29 -43.29 39.60 -3.50
N THR A 30 -43.42 38.29 -3.76
CA THR A 30 -44.36 37.37 -3.05
C THR A 30 -44.05 35.88 -3.28
N SER A 31 -44.56 35.02 -2.40
CA SER A 31 -44.59 33.54 -2.43
C SER A 31 -45.96 33.10 -1.86
N PRO A 32 -46.41 31.81 -1.88
CA PRO A 32 -45.64 30.56 -2.07
C PRO A 32 -46.28 29.43 -2.93
N SER A 33 -45.47 28.44 -3.32
CA SER A 33 -45.85 27.01 -3.47
C SER A 33 -44.56 26.17 -3.45
N ASN A 34 -44.33 25.13 -2.64
CA ASN A 34 -45.12 23.99 -2.10
C ASN A 34 -45.00 22.68 -2.90
N THR A 35 -43.83 22.02 -2.82
CA THR A 35 -43.65 20.56 -2.63
C THR A 35 -42.18 20.29 -2.19
N PRO A 36 -41.80 19.08 -1.70
CA PRO A 36 -40.94 19.00 -0.52
C PRO A 36 -39.45 18.78 -0.78
N GLY A 37 -38.62 19.14 0.20
CA GLY A 37 -37.18 18.91 0.18
C GLY A 37 -36.81 17.45 0.48
N VAL A 38 -35.82 16.93 -0.26
CA VAL A 38 -35.24 15.60 -0.02
C VAL A 38 -34.36 15.66 1.25
N ARG A 39 -34.89 15.16 2.36
CA ARG A 39 -34.07 14.82 3.53
C ARG A 39 -33.35 13.50 3.24
N TRP A 40 -32.03 13.53 3.18
CA TRP A 40 -31.19 12.33 3.09
C TRP A 40 -31.09 11.63 4.46
N GLU A 41 -32.12 10.86 4.82
CA GLU A 41 -31.97 9.86 5.87
C GLU A 41 -31.17 8.66 5.34
N LEU A 42 -29.96 8.49 5.89
CA LEU A 42 -29.10 7.35 5.58
C LEU A 42 -29.70 6.08 6.20
N SER A 43 -30.34 5.24 5.39
CA SER A 43 -30.68 3.88 5.80
C SER A 43 -29.41 3.12 6.20
N PRO A 44 -29.37 2.44 7.36
CA PRO A 44 -28.18 1.75 7.86
C PRO A 44 -27.88 0.40 7.16
N GLU A 45 -28.63 0.06 6.11
CA GLU A 45 -28.56 -1.19 5.35
C GLU A 45 -28.47 -0.88 3.85
N GLY A 46 -27.61 -1.52 3.05
CA GLY A 46 -26.53 -2.42 3.46
C GLY A 46 -25.63 -2.83 2.29
N TYR A 47 -24.33 -2.55 2.39
CA TYR A 47 -23.30 -3.20 1.57
C TYR A 47 -22.11 -3.55 2.46
N THR A 48 -22.04 -4.81 2.86
CA THR A 48 -20.85 -5.42 3.46
C THR A 48 -19.91 -5.86 2.33
N PRO A 49 -18.78 -5.18 2.10
CA PRO A 49 -17.77 -5.70 1.18
C PRO A 49 -17.29 -7.06 1.70
N TYR A 50 -17.09 -8.04 0.80
CA TYR A 50 -16.74 -9.40 1.20
C TYR A 50 -15.43 -9.44 2.01
N VAL A 51 -15.58 -9.63 3.32
CA VAL A 51 -14.54 -10.02 4.25
C VAL A 51 -14.89 -11.45 4.70
N PRO A 52 -13.98 -12.43 4.58
CA PRO A 52 -14.26 -13.80 5.04
C PRO A 52 -14.65 -13.83 6.52
N GLU A 53 -15.65 -14.64 6.88
CA GLU A 53 -16.36 -14.68 8.18
C GLU A 53 -15.50 -15.06 9.41
N LYS A 54 -14.17 -15.05 9.29
CA LYS A 54 -13.20 -15.38 10.35
C LYS A 54 -12.30 -14.21 10.76
N PHE A 55 -12.61 -12.98 10.31
CA PHE A 55 -11.96 -11.76 10.79
C PHE A 55 -12.60 -11.22 12.07
N THR A 56 -12.56 -12.00 13.14
CA THR A 56 -12.57 -11.45 14.51
C THR A 56 -11.12 -11.23 14.94
N LEU A 57 -10.78 -10.00 15.34
CA LEU A 57 -9.52 -9.76 16.04
C LEU A 57 -9.53 -10.53 17.38
N PRO A 58 -8.40 -11.12 17.82
CA PRO A 58 -8.33 -11.69 19.15
C PRO A 58 -8.60 -10.59 20.19
N PRO A 59 -9.38 -10.87 21.25
CA PRO A 59 -9.65 -9.88 22.29
C PRO A 59 -8.35 -9.50 23.00
N THR A 60 -8.16 -8.20 23.24
CA THR A 60 -7.05 -7.69 24.04
C THR A 60 -7.18 -8.21 25.47
N THR A 61 -6.20 -9.01 25.92
CA THR A 61 -6.21 -9.62 27.25
C THR A 61 -5.76 -8.64 28.32
N ASP A 62 -6.66 -7.72 28.71
CA ASP A 62 -6.50 -6.99 29.97
C ASP A 62 -6.79 -7.90 31.18
N SER A 63 -6.05 -7.65 32.26
CA SER A 63 -6.01 -8.50 33.46
C SER A 63 -7.14 -8.16 34.46
N PRO A 64 -7.48 -9.06 35.41
CA PRO A 64 -8.85 -9.21 35.87
C PRO A 64 -9.28 -8.27 37.01
N SER A 65 -10.58 -7.98 37.06
CA SER A 65 -11.29 -7.44 38.23
C SER A 65 -12.45 -8.36 38.65
N THR A 66 -12.71 -8.41 39.96
CA THR A 66 -13.42 -9.47 40.69
C THR A 66 -14.95 -9.33 40.82
N ARG A 67 -15.66 -10.48 40.79
CA ARG A 67 -16.91 -10.82 41.55
C ARG A 67 -18.20 -10.03 41.19
N TRP A 68 -19.42 -10.48 41.52
CA TRP A 68 -19.92 -11.63 42.34
C TRP A 68 -21.15 -12.33 41.66
N ASP A 69 -21.50 -13.52 42.16
CA ASP A 69 -22.46 -14.56 41.72
C ASP A 69 -23.95 -14.20 41.45
N GLY A 70 -24.63 -15.12 40.73
CA GLY A 70 -26.05 -15.51 40.91
C GLY A 70 -26.73 -16.04 39.63
N GLY A 71 -27.37 -17.22 39.58
CA GLY A 71 -27.41 -18.37 40.49
C GLY A 71 -28.55 -19.38 40.16
N ALA A 72 -28.26 -20.70 40.14
CA ALA A 72 -29.20 -21.84 39.98
C ALA A 72 -29.94 -21.95 38.59
N ALA A 73 -30.49 -23.07 38.09
CA ALA A 73 -30.45 -24.50 38.48
C ALA A 73 -30.61 -25.44 37.23
N PHE A 74 -30.32 -26.73 37.39
CA PHE A 74 -30.73 -27.87 36.51
C PHE A 74 -31.95 -28.61 37.14
N PRO A 75 -32.58 -29.67 36.58
CA PRO A 75 -32.32 -30.48 35.34
C PRO A 75 -33.61 -30.53 34.43
N ASP A 76 -33.98 -31.51 33.57
CA ASP A 76 -33.45 -32.83 33.16
C ASP A 76 -34.03 -33.32 31.79
N THR A 77 -33.66 -34.56 31.36
CA THR A 77 -34.31 -35.54 30.44
C THR A 77 -35.48 -35.10 29.51
N SER A 78 -35.55 -35.57 28.25
CA SER A 78 -35.74 -37.01 27.94
C SER A 78 -35.57 -37.38 26.45
N ALA A 79 -35.48 -38.69 26.18
CA ALA A 79 -35.03 -39.27 24.91
C ALA A 79 -36.10 -39.41 23.81
N ARG A 80 -35.65 -39.48 22.54
CA ARG A 80 -35.87 -40.62 21.61
C ARG A 80 -35.18 -40.45 20.24
N GLN A 81 -34.43 -41.48 19.82
CA GLN A 81 -34.34 -41.91 18.41
C GLN A 81 -35.27 -43.15 18.23
N PRO A 82 -35.49 -43.67 17.01
CA PRO A 82 -34.53 -44.63 16.43
C PRO A 82 -34.39 -44.62 14.88
N ALA A 83 -33.29 -45.20 14.39
CA ALA A 83 -33.20 -45.97 13.13
C ALA A 83 -33.43 -45.26 11.76
N THR A 84 -32.90 -45.72 10.62
CA THR A 84 -31.76 -46.59 10.24
C THR A 84 -31.49 -46.38 8.75
N HIS A 85 -30.25 -46.54 8.27
CA HIS A 85 -29.94 -47.50 7.20
C HIS A 85 -28.42 -47.72 7.06
N VAL A 86 -28.04 -48.90 6.60
CA VAL A 86 -26.65 -49.37 6.43
C VAL A 86 -26.42 -49.73 4.96
N PHE A 87 -25.21 -49.47 4.46
CA PHE A 87 -24.62 -50.28 3.39
C PHE A 87 -23.15 -50.59 3.71
N HIS A 88 -22.70 -51.76 3.29
CA HIS A 88 -21.33 -52.27 3.44
C HIS A 88 -20.61 -52.26 2.10
N ASN A 89 -19.27 -52.17 2.12
CA ASN A 89 -18.47 -53.20 1.45
C ASN A 89 -17.03 -53.28 2.00
N SER A 90 -16.54 -54.50 2.14
CA SER A 90 -15.12 -54.88 2.19
C SER A 90 -14.69 -55.21 0.73
N VAL A 91 -13.46 -55.53 0.29
CA VAL A 91 -12.24 -56.17 0.82
C VAL A 91 -11.06 -55.49 0.05
N ALA A 92 -9.76 -55.50 0.38
CA ALA A 92 -8.91 -56.55 0.94
C ALA A 92 -7.56 -56.04 1.47
N SER A 93 -6.78 -56.93 2.07
CA SER A 93 -5.36 -56.75 2.43
C SER A 93 -4.49 -57.83 1.75
N PRO A 94 -3.17 -57.63 1.70
CA PRO A 94 -2.23 -58.75 1.85
C PRO A 94 -1.26 -58.55 3.04
N SER A 95 -0.49 -59.61 3.32
CA SER A 95 0.20 -59.84 4.61
C SER A 95 1.59 -59.19 4.76
N MET A 96 2.07 -59.18 6.01
CA MET A 96 3.46 -58.92 6.41
C MET A 96 4.46 -59.90 5.77
N HIS A 97 5.72 -59.45 5.66
CA HIS A 97 6.88 -60.32 5.80
C HIS A 97 7.66 -59.96 7.06
N THR A 98 8.20 -60.96 7.75
CA THR A 98 8.99 -60.84 8.98
C THR A 98 10.48 -60.65 8.70
N GLY A 99 11.15 -59.76 9.43
CA GLY A 99 12.60 -59.59 9.41
C GLY A 99 13.11 -59.07 10.75
N ASP A 100 13.68 -59.96 11.57
CA ASP A 100 14.31 -59.63 12.86
C ASP A 100 15.75 -59.14 12.66
N SER A 101 16.11 -58.00 13.27
CA SER A 101 17.51 -57.60 13.52
C SER A 101 17.63 -56.43 14.52
N ARG A 102 17.86 -56.80 15.79
CA ARG A 102 18.80 -56.21 16.77
C ARG A 102 19.15 -54.71 16.67
N ILE A 103 18.83 -53.98 17.74
CA ILE A 103 19.36 -52.64 18.05
C ILE A 103 20.89 -52.69 18.22
N VAL A 104 21.62 -51.77 17.57
CA VAL A 104 23.07 -51.55 17.75
C VAL A 104 23.33 -50.04 17.87
N ALA A 105 24.13 -49.64 18.86
CA ALA A 105 24.48 -48.23 19.10
C ALA A 105 25.70 -47.79 18.25
N PRO A 106 25.81 -46.50 17.87
CA PRO A 106 26.93 -45.99 17.08
C PRO A 106 28.24 -45.86 17.90
N PRO A 107 29.41 -46.01 17.27
CA PRO A 107 30.73 -46.00 17.94
C PRO A 107 31.21 -44.59 18.35
N PRO A 108 32.22 -44.49 19.25
CA PRO A 108 32.72 -43.21 19.77
C PRO A 108 33.52 -42.40 18.73
N ARG A 109 33.59 -41.08 18.93
CA ARG A 109 34.42 -40.17 18.13
C ARG A 109 35.82 -40.04 18.72
N HIS A 110 36.84 -40.03 17.85
CA HIS A 110 38.24 -39.80 18.25
C HIS A 110 38.53 -38.32 18.54
N ASN A 111 39.58 -38.09 19.35
CA ASN A 111 39.96 -36.79 19.86
C ASN A 111 40.58 -35.85 18.81
N LEU A 112 40.34 -34.55 18.97
CA LEU A 112 41.17 -33.47 18.43
C LEU A 112 41.72 -32.63 19.60
N PRO A 113 42.94 -32.05 19.50
CA PRO A 113 43.58 -31.36 20.61
C PRO A 113 42.99 -29.96 20.89
N PRO A 114 43.13 -29.44 22.12
CA PRO A 114 42.61 -28.13 22.50
C PRO A 114 43.47 -26.98 21.97
N ILE A 115 42.82 -25.86 21.61
CA ILE A 115 43.47 -24.58 21.34
C ILE A 115 43.56 -23.80 22.67
N PRO A 116 44.72 -23.24 23.06
CA PRO A 116 44.90 -22.59 24.35
C PRO A 116 44.21 -21.21 24.43
N GLY A 117 43.73 -20.86 25.62
CA GLY A 117 43.03 -19.59 25.88
C GLY A 117 43.87 -18.54 26.60
N SER A 118 43.62 -17.27 26.26
CA SER A 118 43.99 -16.05 26.97
C SER A 118 43.13 -14.90 26.41
N ALA A 119 42.95 -13.74 27.05
CA ALA A 119 42.92 -13.38 28.47
C ALA A 119 42.03 -12.12 28.61
N HIS A 120 41.64 -11.73 29.83
CA HIS A 120 40.92 -10.46 30.02
C HIS A 120 41.86 -9.26 29.88
N SER A 121 41.83 -8.57 28.74
CA SER A 121 42.41 -7.23 28.57
C SER A 121 41.29 -6.18 28.46
N ARG A 122 41.33 -5.14 29.31
CA ARG A 122 40.53 -3.92 29.15
C ARG A 122 41.32 -2.89 28.34
N SER A 123 40.80 -2.41 27.22
CA SER A 123 41.22 -1.11 26.68
C SER A 123 40.15 -0.45 25.80
N SER A 124 40.25 0.89 25.74
CA SER A 124 39.92 1.76 24.58
C SER A 124 38.56 1.61 23.90
N SER A 125 37.68 2.55 24.18
CA SER A 125 36.45 2.82 23.44
C SER A 125 36.73 3.56 22.12
N ASP A 126 36.96 2.84 21.03
CA ASP A 126 36.92 3.42 19.68
C ASP A 126 35.49 3.44 19.14
N ALA A 127 34.87 4.62 19.19
CA ALA A 127 33.54 4.86 18.66
C ALA A 127 33.57 4.90 17.11
N HIS A 128 33.60 3.71 16.49
CA HIS A 128 33.23 3.56 15.08
C HIS A 128 31.73 3.83 14.91
N THR A 129 31.38 5.12 14.88
CA THR A 129 30.05 5.61 14.54
C THR A 129 29.73 5.21 13.10
N SER A 130 29.10 4.05 12.92
CA SER A 130 28.53 3.64 11.64
C SER A 130 27.62 4.75 11.14
N ALA A 131 27.93 5.30 9.96
CA ALA A 131 27.08 6.32 9.34
C ALA A 131 25.63 5.80 9.24
N PRO A 132 24.61 6.67 9.44
CA PRO A 132 23.23 6.25 9.33
C PRO A 132 22.98 5.61 7.95
N ILE A 133 22.45 4.38 7.97
CA ILE A 133 22.31 3.52 6.78
C ILE A 133 21.48 4.19 5.67
N ASN A 134 20.56 5.07 6.07
CA ASN A 134 19.78 5.91 5.17
C ASN A 134 20.31 7.37 5.26
N PRO A 135 20.64 8.04 4.14
CA PRO A 135 21.06 9.44 4.15
C PRO A 135 19.91 10.35 4.63
N ALA A 136 20.26 11.52 5.18
CA ALA A 136 19.26 12.49 5.64
C ALA A 136 18.31 12.89 4.49
N PRO A 137 16.97 12.84 4.67
CA PRO A 137 16.03 13.12 3.59
C PRO A 137 16.24 14.49 2.95
N LEU A 138 16.25 14.53 1.61
CA LEU A 138 16.42 15.77 0.83
C LEU A 138 15.53 16.91 1.37
N PRO A 139 16.06 18.13 1.58
CA PRO A 139 15.25 19.30 1.94
C PRO A 139 14.13 19.59 0.90
N ARG A 140 13.04 20.28 1.30
CA ARG A 140 11.89 20.55 0.43
C ARG A 140 12.30 21.15 -0.93
N ALA A 141 13.27 22.07 -0.96
CA ALA A 141 13.81 22.64 -2.19
C ALA A 141 14.53 21.60 -3.08
N GLY A 142 15.30 20.68 -2.48
CA GLY A 142 15.92 19.56 -3.20
C GLY A 142 14.88 18.61 -3.79
N ARG A 143 13.83 18.27 -3.02
CA ARG A 143 12.72 17.43 -3.50
C ARG A 143 11.98 18.08 -4.68
N ARG A 144 11.78 19.41 -4.66
CA ARG A 144 11.24 20.17 -5.82
C ARG A 144 12.15 20.10 -7.05
N LYS A 145 13.47 20.28 -6.88
CA LYS A 145 14.47 20.17 -7.97
C LYS A 145 14.42 18.79 -8.63
N VAL A 146 14.47 17.72 -7.83
CA VAL A 146 14.36 16.33 -8.30
C VAL A 146 13.04 16.06 -9.01
N ALA A 147 11.91 16.55 -8.48
CA ALA A 147 10.60 16.40 -9.12
C ALA A 147 10.55 17.03 -10.52
N ASN A 148 11.07 18.26 -10.67
CA ASN A 148 11.08 18.97 -11.94
C ASN A 148 11.98 18.27 -12.97
N GLU A 149 13.22 17.93 -12.61
CA GLU A 149 14.13 17.19 -13.48
C GLU A 149 13.59 15.81 -13.90
N THR A 150 12.91 15.09 -13.00
CA THR A 150 12.24 13.82 -13.30
C THR A 150 11.16 14.00 -14.35
N VAL A 151 10.32 15.05 -14.23
CA VAL A 151 9.33 15.38 -15.25
C VAL A 151 10.01 15.75 -16.58
N SER A 152 11.09 16.53 -16.55
CA SER A 152 11.86 16.88 -17.77
C SER A 152 12.43 15.65 -18.49
N ALA A 153 13.02 14.69 -17.76
CA ALA A 153 13.55 13.47 -18.38
C ALA A 153 12.44 12.58 -18.98
N ILE A 154 11.31 12.46 -18.28
CA ILE A 154 10.12 11.78 -18.82
C ILE A 154 9.64 12.47 -20.11
N SER A 155 9.54 13.80 -20.13
CA SER A 155 9.13 14.57 -21.31
C SER A 155 10.16 14.54 -22.46
N LEU A 156 11.43 14.33 -22.17
CA LEU A 156 12.50 14.10 -23.17
C LEU A 156 12.56 12.63 -23.65
N GLY A 157 11.70 11.76 -23.13
CA GLY A 157 11.66 10.34 -23.48
C GLY A 157 12.81 9.49 -22.95
N GLY A 158 13.64 10.00 -22.04
CA GLY A 158 14.81 9.28 -21.55
C GLY A 158 15.69 10.05 -20.56
N TYR A 159 16.67 9.37 -19.97
CA TYR A 159 17.65 9.94 -19.05
C TYR A 159 19.05 9.32 -19.24
N VAL A 160 20.05 9.87 -18.55
CA VAL A 160 21.43 9.35 -18.53
C VAL A 160 21.85 9.08 -17.09
N TRP A 161 22.51 7.96 -16.86
CA TRP A 161 23.13 7.57 -15.59
C TRP A 161 24.54 7.01 -15.84
N SER A 162 25.25 6.60 -14.79
CA SER A 162 26.64 6.11 -14.89
C SER A 162 26.81 4.87 -15.79
N GLY A 163 25.76 4.06 -15.97
CA GLY A 163 25.75 2.93 -16.90
C GLY A 163 25.21 3.23 -18.31
N GLY A 164 24.96 4.48 -18.67
CA GLY A 164 24.60 4.90 -20.04
C GLY A 164 23.28 5.68 -20.16
N LYS A 165 22.79 5.81 -21.40
CA LYS A 165 21.47 6.38 -21.71
C LYS A 165 20.38 5.32 -21.56
N VAL A 166 19.22 5.72 -21.06
CA VAL A 166 18.00 4.89 -20.99
C VAL A 166 16.87 5.62 -21.71
N GLU A 167 16.30 4.98 -22.73
CA GLU A 167 15.04 5.43 -23.35
C GLU A 167 13.85 4.94 -22.50
N LEU A 168 12.80 5.75 -22.42
CA LEU A 168 11.58 5.48 -21.64
C LEU A 168 10.33 5.34 -22.51
N THR A 169 10.37 5.75 -23.79
CA THR A 169 9.19 5.84 -24.66
C THR A 169 8.37 4.55 -24.69
N ASP A 170 8.98 3.42 -25.04
CA ASP A 170 8.27 2.15 -25.20
C ASP A 170 7.79 1.57 -23.87
N SER A 171 8.58 1.71 -22.80
CA SER A 171 8.17 1.25 -21.45
C SER A 171 7.02 2.10 -20.90
N VAL A 172 6.99 3.41 -21.18
CA VAL A 172 5.88 4.30 -20.84
C VAL A 172 4.61 3.94 -21.63
N GLN A 173 4.71 3.66 -22.93
CA GLN A 173 3.54 3.23 -23.71
C GLN A 173 2.99 1.88 -23.22
N ALA A 174 3.87 0.92 -22.92
CA ALA A 174 3.47 -0.37 -22.34
C ALA A 174 2.83 -0.23 -20.94
N MET A 175 3.40 0.63 -20.07
CA MET A 175 2.87 0.97 -18.75
C MET A 175 1.45 1.57 -18.86
N LEU A 176 1.25 2.54 -19.76
CA LEU A 176 -0.04 3.21 -19.95
C LEU A 176 -1.08 2.26 -20.58
N GLY A 177 -0.72 1.47 -21.59
CA GLY A 177 -1.60 0.45 -22.18
C GLY A 177 -1.96 -0.68 -21.21
N GLY A 178 -1.11 -0.94 -20.21
CA GLY A 178 -1.33 -1.92 -19.16
C GLY A 178 -2.09 -1.41 -17.92
N LEU A 179 -2.31 -0.09 -17.78
CA LEU A 179 -3.00 0.54 -16.64
C LEU A 179 -4.44 0.04 -16.49
N ARG A 180 -4.83 -0.41 -15.29
CA ARG A 180 -6.21 -0.83 -14.98
C ARG A 180 -6.71 -0.15 -13.70
N VAL A 181 -7.85 0.54 -13.78
CA VAL A 181 -8.60 1.00 -12.61
C VAL A 181 -9.60 -0.07 -12.20
N TYR A 182 -9.65 -0.36 -10.91
CA TYR A 182 -10.68 -1.16 -10.28
C TYR A 182 -11.56 -0.21 -9.45
N GLY A 183 -12.78 0.06 -9.93
CA GLY A 183 -13.75 0.91 -9.24
C GLY A 183 -14.17 0.37 -7.87
N ALA A 184 -14.82 1.21 -7.06
CA ALA A 184 -15.14 0.92 -5.65
C ALA A 184 -15.69 -0.49 -5.42
N ASP A 185 -16.71 -0.88 -6.18
CA ASP A 185 -17.46 -2.13 -5.99
C ASP A 185 -16.99 -3.27 -6.92
N ALA A 186 -15.97 -3.02 -7.75
CA ALA A 186 -15.45 -4.00 -8.70
C ALA A 186 -14.90 -5.23 -7.96
N HIS A 187 -15.48 -6.41 -8.17
CA HIS A 187 -15.04 -7.63 -7.51
C HIS A 187 -13.67 -8.08 -8.04
N ILE A 188 -12.66 -8.06 -7.17
CA ILE A 188 -11.34 -8.65 -7.42
C ILE A 188 -11.27 -9.95 -6.61
N PRO A 189 -11.53 -11.12 -7.23
CA PRO A 189 -11.50 -12.38 -6.49
C PRO A 189 -10.08 -12.66 -5.96
N PRO A 190 -9.95 -13.29 -4.78
CA PRO A 190 -8.67 -13.84 -4.37
C PRO A 190 -8.21 -14.89 -5.40
N PRO A 191 -6.90 -15.11 -5.57
CA PRO A 191 -6.44 -16.21 -6.40
C PRO A 191 -6.99 -17.54 -5.85
N MET A 192 -7.36 -18.45 -6.74
CA MET A 192 -7.71 -19.81 -6.33
C MET A 192 -6.52 -20.40 -5.57
N LYS A 193 -6.77 -21.00 -4.39
CA LYS A 193 -5.78 -21.78 -3.65
C LYS A 193 -5.46 -23.09 -4.39
N VAL A 194 -4.80 -22.97 -5.53
CA VAL A 194 -4.06 -24.08 -6.13
C VAL A 194 -3.05 -24.53 -5.08
N HIS A 195 -3.05 -25.82 -4.74
CA HIS A 195 -2.04 -26.40 -3.84
C HIS A 195 -0.68 -26.48 -4.55
N THR A 196 -0.05 -25.32 -4.78
CA THR A 196 1.29 -25.25 -5.31
C THR A 196 2.26 -25.85 -4.30
N THR A 197 3.12 -26.76 -4.74
CA THR A 197 4.23 -27.32 -3.96
C THR A 197 5.35 -26.31 -3.64
N ARG A 198 5.11 -25.02 -3.87
CA ARG A 198 6.01 -23.92 -3.48
C ARG A 198 5.91 -23.72 -1.96
N GLY A 199 7.06 -23.47 -1.33
CA GLY A 199 7.17 -23.37 0.12
C GLY A 199 6.51 -22.13 0.74
N GLN A 200 6.68 -21.98 2.05
CA GLN A 200 6.15 -20.86 2.82
C GLN A 200 6.63 -19.50 2.26
N THR A 201 5.73 -18.52 2.21
CA THR A 201 6.03 -17.14 1.83
C THR A 201 7.09 -16.55 2.75
N ILE A 202 8.20 -16.05 2.20
CA ILE A 202 9.25 -15.38 2.96
C ILE A 202 8.76 -13.98 3.35
N MET A 203 8.56 -13.71 4.64
CA MET A 203 8.09 -12.42 5.12
C MET A 203 9.14 -11.72 5.99
N GLU A 204 9.39 -10.44 5.74
CA GLU A 204 10.38 -9.64 6.47
C GLU A 204 9.87 -8.20 6.70
N VAL A 205 10.18 -7.62 7.87
CA VAL A 205 9.88 -6.22 8.21
C VAL A 205 11.21 -5.47 8.32
N VAL A 206 11.34 -4.33 7.63
CA VAL A 206 12.64 -3.66 7.44
C VAL A 206 12.55 -2.13 7.55
N ASP A 207 13.57 -1.52 8.18
CA ASP A 207 13.74 -0.07 8.32
C ASP A 207 14.37 0.54 7.03
N LEU A 208 13.61 0.43 5.94
CA LEU A 208 13.98 0.94 4.61
C LEU A 208 12.81 1.74 4.03
N THR A 209 13.10 2.63 3.09
CA THR A 209 12.05 3.23 2.26
C THR A 209 11.47 2.20 1.29
N ALA A 210 10.35 2.56 0.66
CA ALA A 210 9.76 1.75 -0.40
C ALA A 210 10.71 1.54 -1.58
N LEU A 211 11.49 2.56 -1.98
CA LEU A 211 12.41 2.49 -3.11
C LEU A 211 13.65 1.65 -2.76
N ASP A 212 14.21 1.81 -1.57
CA ASP A 212 15.38 1.05 -1.14
C ASP A 212 15.05 -0.43 -0.88
N ALA A 213 13.86 -0.72 -0.36
CA ALA A 213 13.35 -2.08 -0.27
C ALA A 213 13.15 -2.72 -1.65
N VAL A 214 12.58 -2.00 -2.62
CA VAL A 214 12.47 -2.43 -4.03
C VAL A 214 13.83 -2.73 -4.64
N ARG A 215 14.83 -1.85 -4.45
CA ARG A 215 16.21 -2.05 -4.92
C ARG A 215 16.87 -3.28 -4.31
N ARG A 216 16.80 -3.41 -2.98
CA ARG A 216 17.35 -4.56 -2.23
C ARG A 216 16.69 -5.88 -2.64
N VAL A 217 15.38 -5.88 -2.91
CA VAL A 217 14.68 -7.05 -3.46
C VAL A 217 15.21 -7.40 -4.85
N SER A 218 15.35 -6.43 -5.74
CA SER A 218 15.81 -6.68 -7.11
C SER A 218 17.26 -7.16 -7.17
N ALA A 219 18.14 -6.65 -6.30
CA ALA A 219 19.55 -7.05 -6.26
C ALA A 219 19.77 -8.48 -5.72
N ASN A 220 18.88 -8.95 -4.84
CA ASN A 220 18.99 -10.26 -4.19
C ASN A 220 18.23 -11.39 -4.92
N ALA A 221 17.75 -11.15 -6.16
CA ALA A 221 16.92 -12.09 -6.90
C ALA A 221 17.66 -12.67 -8.11
N GLY A 222 17.96 -13.98 -8.07
CA GLY A 222 18.68 -14.68 -9.15
C GLY A 222 17.93 -14.79 -10.49
N GLN A 223 16.64 -14.46 -10.50
CA GLN A 223 15.85 -14.14 -11.70
C GLN A 223 15.10 -12.84 -11.41
N ALA A 224 14.98 -11.94 -12.40
CA ALA A 224 14.30 -10.66 -12.24
C ALA A 224 12.83 -10.87 -11.81
N PRO A 225 12.45 -10.54 -10.55
CA PRO A 225 11.14 -10.87 -10.02
C PRO A 225 10.12 -9.81 -10.44
N ARG A 226 8.87 -10.21 -10.67
CA ARG A 226 7.77 -9.24 -10.77
C ARG A 226 7.46 -8.69 -9.37
N ILE A 227 8.03 -7.52 -9.08
CA ILE A 227 7.87 -6.81 -7.81
C ILE A 227 6.56 -6.00 -7.84
N GLY A 228 5.67 -6.25 -6.88
CA GLY A 228 4.50 -5.42 -6.61
C GLY A 228 4.79 -4.38 -5.53
N LEU A 229 4.54 -3.09 -5.78
CA LEU A 229 4.73 -2.00 -4.82
C LEU A 229 3.38 -1.32 -4.49
N LEU A 230 2.99 -1.35 -3.21
CA LEU A 230 1.81 -0.59 -2.74
C LEU A 230 2.21 0.84 -2.37
N ILE A 231 1.50 1.83 -2.90
CA ILE A 231 1.53 3.21 -2.38
C ILE A 231 0.20 3.61 -1.73
N SER A 232 0.29 4.33 -0.62
CA SER A 232 -0.84 5.06 -0.03
C SER A 232 -1.04 6.36 -0.80
N ALA A 233 -1.93 6.34 -1.79
CA ALA A 233 -2.12 7.43 -2.76
C ALA A 233 -3.17 8.46 -2.31
N SER A 234 -3.02 9.71 -2.77
CA SER A 234 -4.05 10.75 -2.59
C SER A 234 -5.32 10.43 -3.38
N PRO A 235 -6.53 10.50 -2.79
CA PRO A 235 -7.80 10.34 -3.50
C PRO A 235 -8.30 11.64 -4.15
N HIS A 236 -7.65 12.79 -3.91
CA HIS A 236 -8.20 14.12 -4.26
C HIS A 236 -7.82 14.64 -5.66
N GLY A 237 -7.46 13.74 -6.58
CA GLY A 237 -7.05 14.06 -7.95
C GLY A 237 -5.60 13.69 -8.28
N PRO A 238 -5.16 13.88 -9.53
CA PRO A 238 -3.79 13.59 -9.98
C PRO A 238 -2.72 14.23 -9.09
N PRO A 239 -1.61 13.53 -8.77
CA PRO A 239 -0.73 13.95 -7.69
C PRO A 239 0.11 15.18 -8.05
N GLY A 240 -0.20 16.32 -7.42
CA GLY A 240 0.58 17.56 -7.53
C GLY A 240 1.71 17.70 -6.50
N SER A 241 1.47 17.26 -5.26
CA SER A 241 2.30 17.53 -4.07
C SER A 241 3.78 17.13 -4.20
N PHE A 242 4.10 16.12 -5.03
CA PHE A 242 5.48 15.71 -5.26
C PHE A 242 6.33 16.83 -5.91
N ARG A 243 5.72 17.65 -6.79
CA ARG A 243 6.34 18.83 -7.42
C ARG A 243 6.52 20.00 -6.46
N GLU A 244 5.74 20.05 -5.39
CA GLU A 244 5.92 21.00 -4.28
C GLU A 244 6.98 20.54 -3.26
N GLY A 245 7.53 19.34 -3.44
CA GLY A 245 8.52 18.76 -2.54
C GLY A 245 7.93 18.15 -1.27
N ASP A 246 6.74 17.56 -1.33
CA ASP A 246 6.22 16.73 -0.23
C ASP A 246 7.19 15.60 0.18
N ALA A 247 7.09 15.11 1.42
CA ALA A 247 7.98 14.08 2.00
C ALA A 247 7.37 12.66 2.04
N GLY A 248 6.11 12.47 1.64
CA GLY A 248 5.41 11.19 1.73
C GLY A 248 5.92 10.12 0.77
N GLN A 249 5.51 8.87 1.05
CA GLN A 249 5.86 7.68 0.25
C GLN A 249 5.48 7.86 -1.23
N GLU A 250 4.23 8.23 -1.51
CA GLU A 250 3.73 8.55 -2.84
C GLU A 250 4.63 9.60 -3.52
N ALA A 251 4.95 10.69 -2.83
CA ALA A 251 5.77 11.77 -3.38
C ALA A 251 7.21 11.34 -3.70
N SER A 252 7.83 10.41 -2.95
CA SER A 252 9.15 9.86 -3.32
C SER A 252 9.07 8.93 -4.53
N VAL A 253 8.08 8.02 -4.57
CA VAL A 253 7.91 7.12 -5.73
C VAL A 253 7.65 7.92 -7.02
N LEU A 254 6.83 8.98 -6.95
CA LEU A 254 6.55 9.87 -8.08
C LEU A 254 7.76 10.71 -8.52
N ARG A 255 8.64 11.11 -7.60
CA ARG A 255 9.92 11.77 -7.92
C ARG A 255 10.94 10.83 -8.56
N ALA A 256 10.79 9.52 -8.39
CA ALA A 256 11.78 8.53 -8.78
C ALA A 256 11.35 7.65 -9.96
N SER A 257 10.16 7.86 -10.55
CA SER A 257 9.61 6.93 -11.54
C SER A 257 8.63 7.53 -12.56
N THR A 258 8.30 6.75 -13.58
CA THR A 258 7.28 7.05 -14.60
C THR A 258 5.84 7.10 -14.07
N LEU A 259 5.58 6.70 -12.81
CA LEU A 259 4.24 6.60 -12.21
C LEU A 259 3.43 7.90 -12.28
N SER A 260 4.12 9.05 -12.28
CA SER A 260 3.49 10.37 -12.37
C SER A 260 2.76 10.64 -13.69
N LEU A 261 3.09 9.91 -14.78
CA LEU A 261 2.28 9.89 -15.99
C LEU A 261 1.01 9.05 -15.83
N ALA A 262 1.14 7.85 -15.27
CA ALA A 262 0.03 6.91 -15.15
C ALA A 262 -1.10 7.46 -14.27
N LEU A 263 -0.77 8.05 -13.13
CA LEU A 263 -1.77 8.65 -12.23
C LEU A 263 -2.33 10.00 -12.73
N ALA A 264 -1.74 10.58 -13.79
CA ALA A 264 -2.25 11.78 -14.46
C ALA A 264 -2.91 11.48 -15.83
N ALA A 265 -2.98 10.21 -16.24
CA ALA A 265 -3.58 9.80 -17.50
C ALA A 265 -5.11 9.68 -17.36
N PRO A 266 -5.90 10.04 -18.39
CA PRO A 266 -7.37 9.94 -18.34
C PRO A 266 -7.94 8.58 -17.87
N PRO A 267 -7.35 7.41 -18.21
CA PRO A 267 -7.81 6.13 -17.69
C PRO A 267 -7.75 5.98 -16.15
N ALA A 268 -6.94 6.79 -15.45
CA ALA A 268 -6.83 6.78 -14.00
C ALA A 268 -7.93 7.59 -13.28
N HIS A 269 -8.69 8.44 -13.99
CA HIS A 269 -9.62 9.39 -13.36
C HIS A 269 -10.68 8.73 -12.48
N GLY A 270 -11.18 7.54 -12.85
CA GLY A 270 -12.14 6.75 -12.08
C GLY A 270 -11.68 6.27 -10.69
N PHE A 271 -10.43 6.54 -10.30
CA PHE A 271 -9.96 6.40 -8.91
C PHE A 271 -10.25 7.65 -8.05
N TYR A 272 -10.32 8.83 -8.68
CA TYR A 272 -10.57 10.13 -8.03
C TYR A 272 -12.05 10.51 -7.98
N ASP A 273 -12.85 10.03 -8.94
CA ASP A 273 -14.26 10.42 -9.11
C ASP A 273 -15.21 10.00 -7.96
N ALA A 274 -14.72 9.32 -6.92
CA ALA A 274 -15.52 8.71 -5.86
C ALA A 274 -14.93 8.93 -4.43
N VAL A 275 -14.91 10.18 -3.96
CA VAL A 275 -14.41 10.55 -2.61
C VAL A 275 -15.51 10.49 -1.55
N ALA A 276 -15.63 9.35 -0.85
CA ALA A 276 -16.60 9.14 0.24
C ALA A 276 -16.07 9.59 1.62
N GLY A 277 -15.99 10.91 1.85
CA GLY A 277 -15.60 11.48 3.15
C GLY A 277 -14.21 11.02 3.64
N PRO A 278 -13.96 10.91 4.96
CA PRO A 278 -12.65 10.52 5.51
C PRO A 278 -12.32 9.03 5.31
N TYR A 279 -13.32 8.21 4.99
CA TYR A 279 -13.11 6.81 4.68
C TYR A 279 -12.62 6.62 3.26
N HIS A 280 -13.08 7.44 2.30
CA HIS A 280 -12.88 7.25 0.86
C HIS A 280 -13.49 5.92 0.36
N THR A 281 -13.38 5.60 -0.94
CA THR A 281 -13.92 4.36 -1.53
C THR A 281 -12.88 3.23 -1.63
N HIS A 282 -13.31 2.04 -2.04
CA HIS A 282 -12.42 0.88 -2.24
C HIS A 282 -11.76 0.83 -3.63
N ALA A 283 -11.75 1.95 -4.36
CA ALA A 283 -11.11 2.05 -5.67
C ALA A 283 -9.58 1.91 -5.57
N LEU A 284 -8.95 1.37 -6.62
CA LEU A 284 -7.49 1.30 -6.75
C LEU A 284 -7.07 1.35 -8.22
N VAL A 285 -5.86 1.86 -8.48
CA VAL A 285 -5.21 1.82 -9.80
C VAL A 285 -4.08 0.78 -9.75
N HIS A 286 -4.08 -0.15 -10.70
CA HIS A 286 -2.92 -0.99 -10.98
C HIS A 286 -2.17 -0.46 -12.21
N VAL A 287 -0.88 -0.18 -12.06
CA VAL A 287 0.02 0.33 -13.10
C VAL A 287 1.17 -0.66 -13.28
N PRO A 288 1.15 -1.52 -14.31
CA PRO A 288 2.27 -2.43 -14.57
C PRO A 288 3.47 -1.68 -15.16
N GLY A 289 4.67 -2.24 -15.00
CA GLY A 289 5.83 -1.79 -15.78
C GLY A 289 6.36 -0.39 -15.46
N VAL A 290 6.06 0.16 -14.27
CA VAL A 290 6.57 1.45 -13.81
C VAL A 290 8.10 1.38 -13.74
N THR A 291 8.78 2.27 -14.46
CA THR A 291 10.24 2.35 -14.43
C THR A 291 10.68 3.29 -13.32
N VAL A 292 11.34 2.76 -12.30
CA VAL A 292 12.02 3.48 -11.23
C VAL A 292 13.46 3.77 -11.67
N PHE A 293 13.89 5.03 -11.59
CA PHE A 293 15.18 5.51 -12.10
C PHE A 293 15.92 6.48 -11.18
N ARG A 294 15.43 6.74 -9.96
CA ARG A 294 16.19 7.47 -8.92
C ARG A 294 16.22 6.80 -7.55
N ASP A 295 17.28 7.08 -6.79
CA ASP A 295 17.37 6.80 -5.36
C ASP A 295 16.73 7.92 -4.51
N GLU A 296 16.67 7.74 -3.19
CA GLU A 296 16.09 8.71 -2.25
C GLU A 296 16.95 9.98 -2.05
N ALA A 297 18.23 9.95 -2.42
CA ALA A 297 19.08 11.14 -2.53
C ALA A 297 18.86 11.90 -3.85
N GLY A 298 18.03 11.38 -4.76
CA GLY A 298 17.71 11.95 -6.05
C GLY A 298 18.76 11.72 -7.13
N GLY A 299 19.71 10.80 -6.94
CA GLY A 299 20.65 10.38 -7.97
C GLY A 299 19.96 9.62 -9.11
N TRP A 300 20.51 9.67 -10.32
CA TRP A 300 20.06 8.83 -11.45
C TRP A 300 20.64 7.42 -11.33
N THR A 301 19.83 6.39 -11.51
CA THR A 301 20.23 4.99 -11.31
C THR A 301 19.97 4.11 -12.52
N ALA A 302 20.44 2.87 -12.48
CA ALA A 302 19.92 1.79 -13.30
C ALA A 302 18.37 1.77 -13.28
N PRO A 303 17.71 1.54 -14.41
CA PRO A 303 16.25 1.44 -14.47
C PRO A 303 15.78 0.14 -13.81
N LEU A 304 14.73 0.23 -13.00
CA LEU A 304 14.15 -0.90 -12.28
C LEU A 304 12.62 -0.91 -12.46
N THR A 305 12.11 -1.98 -13.06
CA THR A 305 10.69 -2.14 -13.39
C THR A 305 9.91 -2.73 -12.22
N VAL A 306 8.79 -2.10 -11.84
CA VAL A 306 7.86 -2.59 -10.81
C VAL A 306 6.40 -2.47 -11.27
N ASP A 307 5.53 -3.33 -10.77
CA ASP A 307 4.08 -3.17 -10.90
C ASP A 307 3.57 -2.43 -9.64
N VAL A 308 2.87 -1.30 -9.81
CA VAL A 308 2.39 -0.46 -8.69
C VAL A 308 0.89 -0.65 -8.48
N VAL A 309 0.46 -0.76 -7.22
CA VAL A 309 -0.94 -0.52 -6.83
C VAL A 309 -1.01 0.78 -6.04
N ALA A 310 -1.83 1.72 -6.53
CA ALA A 310 -2.18 2.96 -5.86
C ALA A 310 -3.59 2.83 -5.26
N CYS A 311 -3.71 3.05 -3.95
CA CYS A 311 -5.00 3.01 -3.25
C CYS A 311 -4.99 4.00 -2.08
N ALA A 312 -6.14 4.62 -1.78
CA ALA A 312 -6.26 5.58 -0.69
C ALA A 312 -6.47 4.87 0.66
N ALA A 313 -5.55 5.08 1.60
CA ALA A 313 -5.77 4.66 2.99
C ALA A 313 -6.85 5.52 3.66
N VAL A 314 -7.54 4.98 4.68
CA VAL A 314 -8.52 5.74 5.46
C VAL A 314 -7.85 6.96 6.09
N HIS A 315 -8.44 8.15 5.99
CA HIS A 315 -7.99 9.35 6.71
C HIS A 315 -8.43 9.27 8.18
N ALA A 316 -7.74 8.40 8.92
CA ALA A 316 -8.07 8.00 10.30
C ALA A 316 -8.09 9.18 11.28
N ARG A 317 -7.33 10.26 11.04
CA ARG A 317 -7.43 11.50 11.83
C ARG A 317 -8.84 12.11 11.77
N ASP A 318 -9.36 12.31 10.56
CA ASP A 318 -10.69 12.91 10.36
C ASP A 318 -11.80 11.92 10.73
N ALA A 319 -11.61 10.63 10.47
CA ALA A 319 -12.54 9.58 10.88
C ALA A 319 -12.74 9.55 12.42
N ARG A 320 -11.67 9.77 13.20
CA ARG A 320 -11.74 9.95 14.66
C ARG A 320 -12.38 11.27 15.06
N ALA A 321 -12.04 12.36 14.38
CA ALA A 321 -12.64 13.68 14.64
C ALA A 321 -14.16 13.70 14.41
N ILE A 322 -14.66 12.87 13.48
CA ILE A 322 -16.09 12.75 13.15
C ILE A 322 -16.82 11.69 13.99
N GLY A 323 -16.13 10.66 14.51
CA GLY A 323 -16.78 9.48 15.09
C GLY A 323 -15.99 8.71 16.15
N ALA A 324 -15.29 9.42 17.05
CA ALA A 324 -14.31 8.90 18.01
C ALA A 324 -14.56 7.47 18.55
N ALA A 325 -15.72 7.19 19.15
CA ALA A 325 -15.99 5.90 19.80
C ALA A 325 -16.18 4.71 18.83
N ALA A 326 -16.56 4.96 17.57
CA ALA A 326 -16.83 3.94 16.56
C ALA A 326 -15.80 3.94 15.40
N ALA A 327 -14.79 4.81 15.47
CA ALA A 327 -13.81 5.00 14.41
C ALA A 327 -12.92 3.76 14.21
N GLU A 328 -12.24 3.27 15.26
CA GLU A 328 -11.23 2.21 15.09
C GLU A 328 -11.77 0.90 14.46
N PRO A 329 -12.93 0.34 14.87
CA PRO A 329 -13.48 -0.85 14.22
C PRO A 329 -13.76 -0.62 12.73
N ARG A 330 -14.29 0.56 12.37
CA ARG A 330 -14.60 0.91 10.98
C ARG A 330 -13.35 1.21 10.14
N ILE A 331 -12.35 1.88 10.72
CA ILE A 331 -11.03 2.11 10.11
C ILE A 331 -10.38 0.75 9.81
N ASN A 332 -10.30 -0.13 10.80
CA ASN A 332 -9.64 -1.44 10.67
C ASN A 332 -10.36 -2.34 9.66
N CYS A 333 -11.70 -2.39 9.68
CA CYS A 333 -12.49 -3.14 8.69
C CYS A 333 -12.31 -2.58 7.27
N THR A 334 -12.37 -1.26 7.10
CA THR A 334 -12.20 -0.60 5.79
C THR A 334 -10.78 -0.83 5.24
N THR A 335 -9.77 -0.75 6.09
CA THR A 335 -8.37 -1.05 5.75
C THR A 335 -8.16 -2.52 5.40
N ALA A 336 -8.78 -3.47 6.12
CA ALA A 336 -8.74 -4.89 5.77
C ALA A 336 -9.37 -5.17 4.39
N ALA A 337 -10.54 -4.61 4.11
CA ALA A 337 -11.19 -4.73 2.80
C ALA A 337 -10.36 -4.11 1.66
N ARG A 338 -9.65 -3.00 1.90
CA ARG A 338 -8.71 -2.44 0.90
C ARG A 338 -7.47 -3.30 0.71
N LEU A 339 -6.80 -3.71 1.78
CA LEU A 339 -5.59 -4.51 1.68
C LEU A 339 -5.87 -5.89 1.06
N PHE A 340 -7.04 -6.49 1.30
CA PHE A 340 -7.51 -7.66 0.55
C PHE A 340 -7.56 -7.40 -0.96
N ARG A 341 -8.21 -6.31 -1.39
CA ARG A 341 -8.33 -5.94 -2.82
C ARG A 341 -6.99 -5.63 -3.47
N VAL A 342 -6.08 -4.98 -2.74
CA VAL A 342 -4.70 -4.72 -3.18
C VAL A 342 -3.92 -6.03 -3.40
N LEU A 343 -3.96 -6.96 -2.44
CA LEU A 343 -3.29 -8.26 -2.56
C LEU A 343 -3.91 -9.11 -3.68
N ALA A 344 -5.23 -9.08 -3.84
CA ALA A 344 -5.93 -9.73 -4.95
C ALA A 344 -5.51 -9.15 -6.32
N ALA A 345 -5.35 -7.82 -6.43
CA ALA A 345 -4.86 -7.17 -7.64
C ALA A 345 -3.41 -7.60 -7.97
N PHE A 346 -2.49 -7.58 -6.99
CA PHE A 346 -1.12 -8.05 -7.20
C PHE A 346 -1.06 -9.51 -7.65
N ALA A 347 -1.80 -10.40 -6.98
CA ALA A 347 -1.86 -11.82 -7.35
C ALA A 347 -2.42 -12.02 -8.77
N ARG A 348 -3.49 -11.28 -9.12
CA ARG A 348 -4.12 -11.30 -10.45
C ARG A 348 -3.17 -10.81 -11.57
N HIS A 349 -2.30 -9.84 -11.28
CA HIS A 349 -1.29 -9.34 -12.22
C HIS A 349 0.06 -10.08 -12.14
N GLY A 350 0.13 -11.16 -11.35
CA GLY A 350 1.25 -12.09 -11.31
C GLY A 350 2.45 -11.62 -10.46
N ALA A 351 2.31 -10.56 -9.66
CA ALA A 351 3.38 -10.14 -8.74
C ALA A 351 3.62 -11.22 -7.67
N ARG A 352 4.85 -11.71 -7.58
CA ARG A 352 5.25 -12.80 -6.67
C ARG A 352 6.03 -12.30 -5.45
N THR A 353 6.69 -11.15 -5.58
CA THR A 353 7.36 -10.46 -4.48
C THR A 353 6.69 -9.12 -4.25
N LEU A 354 6.32 -8.81 -3.01
CA LEU A 354 5.69 -7.54 -2.66
C LEU A 354 6.59 -6.64 -1.81
N VAL A 355 6.48 -5.33 -2.00
CA VAL A 355 6.97 -4.29 -1.10
C VAL A 355 5.76 -3.49 -0.60
N LEU A 356 5.52 -3.56 0.70
CA LEU A 356 4.30 -3.04 1.34
C LEU A 356 4.66 -2.04 2.47
N PRO A 357 3.98 -0.88 2.55
CA PRO A 357 4.15 0.06 3.65
C PRO A 357 3.26 -0.30 4.85
N ALA A 358 3.51 0.37 5.99
CA ALA A 358 2.47 0.61 6.99
C ALA A 358 1.41 1.57 6.39
N PHE A 359 0.47 0.98 5.66
CA PHE A 359 -0.52 1.66 4.84
C PHE A 359 -1.31 2.70 5.64
N GLY A 360 -1.24 3.97 5.21
CA GLY A 360 -1.91 5.09 5.88
C GLY A 360 -1.33 5.55 7.22
N ALA A 361 -0.18 5.04 7.68
CA ALA A 361 0.39 5.40 8.98
C ALA A 361 0.87 6.86 9.09
N GLY A 362 1.24 7.49 7.98
CA GLY A 362 1.81 8.85 7.93
C GLY A 362 0.77 9.96 8.11
N ALA A 363 0.53 10.73 7.04
CA ALA A 363 -0.44 11.84 7.05
C ALA A 363 -1.82 11.37 7.53
N SER A 364 -2.33 10.27 6.99
CA SER A 364 -3.64 9.71 7.32
C SER A 364 -3.78 9.19 8.76
N GLY A 365 -2.66 8.90 9.45
CA GLY A 365 -2.62 8.58 10.88
C GLY A 365 -3.27 7.25 11.30
N ASN A 366 -3.23 6.22 10.46
CA ASN A 366 -3.64 4.86 10.87
C ASN A 366 -2.62 4.30 11.88
N ASP A 367 -3.05 3.46 12.83
CA ASP A 367 -2.12 2.78 13.75
C ASP A 367 -1.28 1.74 12.97
N PRO A 368 0.07 1.85 12.94
CA PRO A 368 0.88 0.86 12.25
C PRO A 368 0.74 -0.55 12.84
N ALA A 369 0.43 -0.69 14.14
CA ALA A 369 0.26 -1.99 14.77
C ALA A 369 -1.07 -2.66 14.35
N ALA A 370 -2.18 -1.91 14.28
CA ALA A 370 -3.43 -2.39 13.71
C ALA A 370 -3.28 -2.78 12.23
N VAL A 371 -2.56 -1.98 11.45
CA VAL A 371 -2.28 -2.29 10.03
C VAL A 371 -1.41 -3.54 9.91
N ALA A 372 -0.43 -3.74 10.80
CA ALA A 372 0.38 -4.96 10.87
C ALA A 372 -0.48 -6.21 11.15
N ARG A 373 -1.38 -6.15 12.14
CA ARG A 373 -2.32 -7.25 12.46
C ARG A 373 -3.28 -7.54 11.29
N VAL A 374 -3.74 -6.53 10.55
CA VAL A 374 -4.52 -6.72 9.32
C VAL A 374 -3.72 -7.47 8.25
N TYR A 375 -2.46 -7.10 8.00
CA TYR A 375 -1.61 -7.86 7.07
C TYR A 375 -1.35 -9.29 7.55
N ALA A 376 -1.13 -9.51 8.86
CA ALA A 376 -0.91 -10.83 9.42
C ALA A 376 -2.11 -11.77 9.17
N GLY A 377 -3.33 -11.29 9.44
CA GLY A 377 -4.57 -12.00 9.16
C GLY A 377 -4.85 -12.25 7.68
N LEU A 378 -4.32 -11.41 6.78
CA LEU A 378 -4.45 -11.59 5.33
C LEU A 378 -3.39 -12.55 4.74
N LEU A 379 -2.19 -12.62 5.32
CA LEU A 379 -1.02 -13.27 4.72
C LEU A 379 -0.49 -14.50 5.47
N ARG A 380 -0.40 -14.49 6.82
CA ARG A 380 0.34 -15.52 7.59
C ARG A 380 -0.51 -16.39 8.52
N VAL A 381 -1.67 -15.92 8.96
CA VAL A 381 -2.54 -16.72 9.85
C VAL A 381 -3.03 -17.97 9.11
N ARG A 382 -3.09 -19.12 9.78
CA ARG A 382 -3.46 -20.39 9.15
C ARG A 382 -4.84 -20.29 8.49
N GLY A 383 -4.91 -20.58 7.20
CA GLY A 383 -6.13 -20.47 6.39
C GLY A 383 -6.35 -19.09 5.75
N ALA A 384 -5.51 -18.08 6.03
CA ALA A 384 -5.66 -16.71 5.52
C ALA A 384 -5.77 -16.64 3.98
N PRO A 385 -6.47 -15.64 3.41
CA PRO A 385 -6.77 -15.62 1.97
C PRO A 385 -5.54 -15.67 1.06
N PHE A 386 -4.41 -15.08 1.51
CA PHE A 386 -3.17 -14.99 0.75
C PHE A 386 -2.02 -15.85 1.32
N GLU A 387 -2.33 -16.79 2.21
CA GLU A 387 -1.41 -17.82 2.72
C GLU A 387 -0.77 -18.60 1.57
N GLY A 388 0.57 -18.54 1.44
CA GLY A 388 1.33 -19.18 0.36
C GLY A 388 1.17 -18.54 -1.02
N VAL A 389 0.36 -17.48 -1.17
CA VAL A 389 0.11 -16.84 -2.47
C VAL A 389 1.34 -16.12 -3.00
N PHE A 390 2.14 -15.50 -2.13
CA PHE A 390 3.36 -14.77 -2.54
C PHE A 390 4.62 -15.58 -2.21
N GLU A 391 5.71 -15.34 -2.94
CA GLU A 391 7.01 -15.94 -2.66
C GLU A 391 7.80 -15.12 -1.64
N ARG A 392 7.69 -13.78 -1.70
CA ARG A 392 8.25 -12.89 -0.69
C ARG A 392 7.33 -11.68 -0.42
N VAL A 393 7.25 -11.24 0.83
CA VAL A 393 6.63 -9.98 1.22
C VAL A 393 7.59 -9.19 2.11
N VAL A 394 7.93 -7.98 1.69
CA VAL A 394 8.81 -7.05 2.40
C VAL A 394 8.00 -5.88 2.90
N PHE A 395 7.87 -5.76 4.22
CA PHE A 395 7.25 -4.60 4.84
C PHE A 395 8.30 -3.50 5.02
N ALA A 396 8.30 -2.54 4.10
CA ALA A 396 9.19 -1.39 4.10
C ALA A 396 8.58 -0.29 4.99
N VAL A 397 8.99 -0.27 6.26
CA VAL A 397 8.36 0.56 7.29
C VAL A 397 9.42 1.33 8.07
N PRO A 398 9.85 2.51 7.59
CA PRO A 398 11.01 3.20 8.15
C PRO A 398 10.73 3.85 9.51
N GLY A 399 11.77 3.89 10.35
CA GLY A 399 11.84 4.65 11.59
C GLY A 399 10.80 4.27 12.64
N ALA A 400 10.05 5.28 13.13
CA ALA A 400 9.16 5.12 14.27
C ALA A 400 8.02 4.12 14.04
N HIS A 401 7.47 4.06 12.81
CA HIS A 401 6.41 3.11 12.48
C HIS A 401 6.91 1.67 12.47
N GLY A 402 8.14 1.41 12.01
CA GLY A 402 8.72 0.06 11.95
C GLY A 402 8.84 -0.60 13.32
N ARG A 403 9.20 0.20 14.34
CA ARG A 403 9.36 -0.27 15.73
C ARG A 403 8.09 -0.80 16.38
N VAL A 404 6.90 -0.37 15.92
CA VAL A 404 5.60 -0.87 16.41
C VAL A 404 4.92 -1.82 15.41
N PHE A 405 5.15 -1.64 14.10
CA PHE A 405 4.66 -2.55 13.07
C PHE A 405 5.31 -3.94 13.16
N GLY A 406 6.63 -4.00 13.44
CA GLY A 406 7.38 -5.25 13.51
C GLY A 406 6.83 -6.25 14.53
N PRO A 407 6.74 -5.89 15.83
CA PRO A 407 6.17 -6.77 16.86
C PRO A 407 4.72 -7.17 16.54
N ALA A 408 3.87 -6.20 16.24
CA ALA A 408 2.44 -6.42 15.96
C ALA A 408 2.14 -7.15 14.64
N PHE A 409 3.15 -7.39 13.79
CA PHE A 409 3.02 -8.30 12.65
C PHE A 409 3.24 -9.76 13.07
N TRP A 410 4.10 -10.01 14.07
CA TRP A 410 4.52 -11.35 14.49
C TRP A 410 3.77 -11.90 15.71
N GLU A 411 3.08 -11.04 16.47
CA GLU A 411 1.93 -11.34 17.36
C GLU A 411 0.81 -12.08 16.57
#